data_AF-A0A6I0K4D1-F1
#
_entry.id   AF-A0A6I0K4D1-F1
#
_cell.length_a   1.000
_cell.length_b   1.000
_cell.length_c   1.000
_cell.angle_alpha   90.00
_cell.angle_beta   90.00
_cell.angle_gamma   90.00
#
_symmetry.space_group_name_H-M   'P 1'
#
loop_
_entity.id
_entity.type
_entity.pdbx_description
1 polymer ?
#
loop_
_entity_poly.entity_id
_entity_poly.type
_entity_poly.pdbx_seq_one_letter_code
_entity_poly.pdbx_strand_id
1 'polypeptide(L)'
;MNIVDFFKNLLNSLVGTSLERMKLINTMNQNFKESYCSGTLDRFCKVSITVGDTNYAHEMSAFFLRSGFRISIENDNNLRESEIREISQYILSNKPFIRQLMTLGFDTLLVGGKHSKKEIQYSLKSYTQLGGFSLE
;
A
#
# COMPACT_ATOMS: atom_id res chain seq x y z
N MET A 1 7.06 -22.76 22.27
CA MET A 1 6.56 -21.37 22.28
C MET A 1 5.18 -21.39 22.93
N ASN A 2 5.01 -20.74 24.08
CA ASN A 2 3.73 -20.71 24.79
C ASN A 2 2.75 -19.79 24.04
N ILE A 3 1.44 -20.04 24.10
CA ILE A 3 0.41 -19.15 23.54
C ILE A 3 0.55 -17.72 24.10
N VAL A 4 1.01 -17.61 25.35
CA VAL A 4 1.33 -16.33 26.00
C VAL A 4 2.51 -15.63 25.32
N ASP A 5 3.53 -16.36 24.87
CA ASP A 5 4.66 -15.79 24.12
C ASP A 5 4.24 -15.37 22.71
N PHE A 6 3.34 -16.13 22.08
CA PHE A 6 2.73 -15.76 20.80
C PHE A 6 1.95 -14.44 20.92
N PHE A 7 1.09 -14.30 21.93
CA PHE A 7 0.35 -13.05 22.15
C PHE A 7 1.26 -11.90 22.58
N LYS A 8 2.29 -12.13 23.39
CA LYS A 8 3.29 -11.11 23.74
C LYS A 8 4.07 -10.64 22.51
N ASN A 9 4.52 -11.55 21.65
CA ASN A 9 5.23 -11.21 20.43
C ASN A 9 4.30 -10.52 19.41
N LEU A 10 3.04 -10.94 19.34
CA LEU A 10 2.00 -10.29 18.54
C LEU A 10 1.76 -8.85 19.03
N LEU A 11 1.51 -8.64 20.33
CA LEU A 11 1.28 -7.33 20.91
C LEU A 11 2.52 -6.42 20.84
N ASN A 12 3.72 -6.96 21.09
CA ASN A 12 4.98 -6.22 20.96
C ASN A 12 5.27 -5.81 19.51
N SER A 13 4.85 -6.60 18.51
CA SER A 13 4.91 -6.20 17.09
C SER A 13 3.87 -5.14 16.71
N LEU A 14 2.73 -5.10 17.40
CA LEU A 14 1.59 -4.22 17.10
C LEU A 14 1.74 -2.82 17.70
N VAL A 15 2.39 -2.67 18.85
CA VAL A 15 2.40 -1.40 19.60
C VAL A 15 3.31 -0.33 18.97
N GLY A 16 4.30 -0.69 18.14
CA GLY A 16 5.20 0.28 17.50
C GLY A 16 4.84 0.72 16.07
N THR A 17 4.00 -0.04 15.34
CA THR A 17 3.81 0.14 13.88
C THR A 17 2.34 0.19 13.46
N SER A 18 1.43 -0.47 14.19
CA SER A 18 0.02 -0.57 13.77
C SER A 18 -0.72 0.77 13.86
N LEU A 19 -0.42 1.58 14.87
CA LEU A 19 -1.02 2.90 15.06
C LEU A 19 -0.61 3.87 13.95
N GLU A 20 0.68 3.87 13.58
CA GLU A 20 1.20 4.70 12.49
C GLU A 20 0.60 4.30 11.14
N ARG A 21 0.46 2.99 10.90
CA ARG A 21 -0.22 2.46 9.72
C ARG A 21 -1.67 2.91 9.68
N MET A 22 -2.43 2.75 10.77
CA MET A 22 -3.82 3.19 10.82
C MET A 22 -3.96 4.70 10.65
N LYS A 23 -3.05 5.49 11.24
CA LYS A 23 -3.00 6.94 11.04
C LYS A 23 -2.77 7.28 9.57
N LEU A 24 -1.80 6.65 8.91
CA LEU A 24 -1.55 6.82 7.47
C LEU A 24 -2.79 6.51 6.64
N ILE A 25 -3.42 5.35 6.88
CA ILE A 25 -4.63 4.93 6.16
C ILE A 25 -5.76 5.94 6.35
N ASN A 26 -6.01 6.38 7.58
CA ASN A 26 -7.08 7.33 7.91
C ASN A 26 -6.82 8.70 7.28
N THR A 27 -5.59 9.22 7.38
CA THR A 27 -5.21 10.50 6.77
C THR A 27 -5.35 10.46 5.25
N MET A 28 -4.90 9.39 4.59
CA MET A 28 -5.04 9.29 3.14
C MET A 28 -6.50 9.17 2.70
N ASN A 29 -7.31 8.39 3.41
CA ASN A 29 -8.73 8.25 3.11
C ASN A 29 -9.49 9.58 3.27
N GLN A 30 -9.14 10.36 4.29
CA GLN A 30 -9.72 11.68 4.49
C GLN A 30 -9.35 12.62 3.34
N ASN A 31 -8.06 12.68 2.97
CA ASN A 31 -7.60 13.52 1.86
C ASN A 31 -8.22 13.12 0.52
N PHE A 32 -8.37 11.82 0.24
CA PHE A 32 -9.03 11.36 -0.99
C PHE A 32 -10.51 11.72 -1.02
N LYS A 33 -11.20 11.60 0.12
CA LYS A 33 -12.60 12.01 0.23
C LYS A 33 -12.75 13.52 -0.02
N GLU A 34 -11.93 14.34 0.63
CA GLU A 34 -11.95 15.79 0.47
C GLU A 34 -11.65 16.19 -0.99
N SER A 35 -10.62 15.60 -1.60
CA SER A 35 -10.22 15.90 -2.99
C SER A 35 -11.26 15.44 -4.02
N TYR A 36 -11.97 14.35 -3.76
CA TYR A 36 -13.08 13.91 -4.59
C TYR A 36 -14.29 14.85 -4.44
N CYS A 37 -14.66 15.21 -3.21
CA CYS A 37 -15.76 16.13 -2.95
C CYS A 37 -15.52 17.55 -3.49
N SER A 38 -14.26 18.02 -3.54
CA SER A 38 -13.91 19.31 -4.12
C SER A 38 -13.85 19.30 -5.66
N GLY A 39 -13.96 18.13 -6.30
CA GLY A 39 -13.82 17.97 -7.75
C GLY A 39 -12.37 18.00 -8.25
N THR A 40 -11.38 17.90 -7.35
CA THR A 40 -9.95 17.85 -7.73
C THR A 40 -9.58 16.48 -8.29
N LEU A 41 -10.22 15.42 -7.79
CA LEU A 41 -10.06 14.05 -8.28
C LEU A 41 -11.37 13.53 -8.88
N ASP A 42 -11.31 13.01 -10.11
CA ASP A 42 -12.46 12.36 -10.76
C ASP A 42 -12.73 10.95 -10.20
N ARG A 43 -11.69 10.29 -9.68
CA ARG A 43 -11.76 8.93 -9.14
C ARG A 43 -11.74 8.98 -7.61
N PHE A 44 -12.77 8.41 -6.99
CA PHE A 44 -12.81 8.25 -5.54
C PHE A 44 -11.95 7.05 -5.14
N CYS A 45 -10.80 7.33 -4.52
CA CYS A 45 -9.85 6.32 -4.07
C CYS A 45 -10.01 6.04 -2.56
N LYS A 46 -9.82 4.78 -2.17
CA LYS A 46 -9.82 4.34 -0.78
C LYS A 46 -8.62 3.44 -0.51
N VAL A 47 -7.91 3.73 0.57
CA VAL A 47 -6.76 2.97 1.03
C VAL A 47 -7.17 1.94 2.09
N SER A 48 -6.60 0.74 2.00
CA SER A 48 -6.73 -0.30 3.01
C SER A 48 -5.47 -1.16 3.13
N ILE A 49 -5.39 -1.93 4.21
CA ILE A 49 -4.36 -2.94 4.43
C ILE A 49 -4.91 -4.27 3.92
N THR A 50 -4.10 -5.02 3.16
CA THR A 50 -4.44 -6.33 2.61
C THR A 50 -3.26 -7.29 2.69
N VAL A 51 -3.46 -8.49 2.15
CA VAL A 51 -2.40 -9.49 1.95
C VAL A 51 -1.46 -9.01 0.85
N GLY A 52 -0.16 -8.98 1.13
CA GLY A 52 0.86 -8.75 0.12
C GLY A 52 1.32 -10.05 -0.55
N ASP A 53 2.15 -9.94 -1.58
CA ASP A 53 2.78 -11.08 -2.24
C ASP A 53 4.09 -11.45 -1.52
N THR A 54 4.22 -12.70 -1.10
CA THR A 54 5.40 -13.21 -0.42
C THR A 54 6.68 -13.09 -1.26
N ASN A 55 6.59 -13.04 -2.58
CA ASN A 55 7.73 -12.81 -3.47
C ASN A 55 8.29 -11.38 -3.34
N TYR A 56 7.47 -10.44 -2.88
CA TYR A 56 7.84 -9.03 -2.71
C TYR A 56 8.38 -8.69 -1.33
N ALA A 57 8.30 -9.65 -0.40
CA ALA A 57 8.81 -9.50 0.96
C ALA A 57 10.27 -9.02 1.00
N HIS A 58 10.58 -8.29 2.07
CA HIS A 58 11.88 -7.74 2.45
C HIS A 58 12.03 -7.79 3.98
N GLU A 59 13.19 -7.40 4.50
CA GLU A 59 13.56 -7.55 5.92
C GLU A 59 12.59 -6.88 6.91
N MET A 60 11.88 -5.84 6.47
CA MET A 60 10.95 -5.06 7.29
C MET A 60 9.49 -5.44 7.08
N SER A 61 9.18 -6.37 6.16
CA SER A 61 7.81 -6.75 5.84
C SER A 61 7.06 -7.23 7.07
N ALA A 62 5.84 -6.75 7.25
CA ALA A 62 4.99 -7.18 8.34
C ALA A 62 4.73 -8.69 8.24
N PHE A 63 4.90 -9.40 9.35
CA PHE A 63 4.52 -10.81 9.43
C PHE A 63 3.01 -10.98 9.22
N PHE A 64 2.64 -12.06 8.55
CA PHE A 64 1.25 -12.42 8.23
C PHE A 64 0.58 -11.45 7.24
N LEU A 65 -0.63 -11.83 6.78
CA LEU A 65 -1.48 -11.33 5.69
C LEU A 65 -1.80 -9.81 5.64
N ARG A 66 -0.88 -8.94 6.07
CA ARG A 66 -1.05 -7.50 6.25
C ARG A 66 0.07 -6.71 5.59
N SER A 67 0.90 -7.29 4.74
CA SER A 67 2.00 -6.56 4.10
C SER A 67 1.58 -5.80 2.83
N GLY A 68 0.32 -5.94 2.38
CA GLY A 68 -0.23 -5.23 1.23
C GLY A 68 -0.80 -3.86 1.59
N PHE A 69 -0.42 -2.85 0.81
CA PHE A 69 -1.01 -1.52 0.81
C PHE A 69 -1.91 -1.39 -0.43
N ARG A 70 -3.22 -1.37 -0.24
CA ARG A 70 -4.19 -1.38 -1.34
C ARG A 70 -4.82 -0.01 -1.55
N ILE A 71 -4.93 0.39 -2.81
CA ILE A 71 -5.70 1.54 -3.27
C ILE A 71 -6.82 1.02 -4.16
N SER A 72 -8.02 1.11 -3.62
CA SER A 72 -9.27 0.74 -4.25
C SER A 72 -9.89 1.97 -4.91
N ILE A 73 -10.16 1.90 -6.21
CA ILE A 73 -10.95 2.89 -6.93
C ILE A 73 -12.42 2.48 -6.75
N GLU A 74 -13.16 3.30 -5.99
CA GLU A 74 -14.53 2.99 -5.57
C GLU A 74 -15.54 3.22 -6.70
N ASN A 75 -15.33 4.23 -7.55
CA ASN A 75 -16.14 4.52 -8.74
C ASN A 75 -15.47 3.96 -10.01
N ASP A 76 -15.22 2.65 -10.03
CA ASP A 76 -14.45 1.93 -11.06
C ASP A 76 -15.23 1.56 -12.34
N ASN A 77 -16.37 2.23 -12.58
CA ASN A 77 -17.09 2.12 -13.84
C ASN A 77 -16.16 2.50 -15.00
N ASN A 78 -16.09 1.62 -16.01
CA ASN A 78 -15.22 1.74 -17.19
C ASN A 78 -13.73 1.99 -16.86
N LEU A 79 -13.25 1.49 -15.71
CA LEU A 79 -11.85 1.67 -15.31
C LEU A 79 -10.89 1.08 -16.35
N ARG A 80 -10.02 1.91 -16.92
CA ARG A 80 -8.98 1.49 -17.85
C ARG A 80 -7.72 1.09 -17.08
N GLU A 81 -7.00 0.13 -17.64
CA GLU A 81 -5.72 -0.29 -17.08
C GLU A 81 -4.68 0.85 -17.09
N SER A 82 -4.75 1.74 -18.09
CA SER A 82 -3.91 2.94 -18.16
C SER A 82 -4.11 3.87 -16.96
N GLU A 83 -5.35 4.03 -16.48
CA GLU A 83 -5.65 4.87 -15.29
C GLU A 83 -5.08 4.22 -14.02
N ILE A 84 -5.18 2.90 -13.88
CA ILE A 84 -4.56 2.15 -12.78
C ILE A 84 -3.05 2.38 -12.80
N ARG A 85 -2.41 2.25 -13.97
CA ARG A 85 -0.97 2.46 -14.14
C ARG A 85 -0.57 3.90 -13.82
N GLU A 86 -1.33 4.90 -14.25
CA GLU A 86 -1.06 6.31 -13.97
C GLU A 86 -1.08 6.61 -12.46
N ILE A 87 -2.14 6.18 -11.76
CA ILE A 87 -2.24 6.31 -10.29
C ILE A 87 -1.07 5.60 -9.60
N SER A 88 -0.73 4.40 -10.08
CA SER A 88 0.39 3.64 -9.54
C SER A 88 1.71 4.40 -9.70
N GLN A 89 1.99 4.94 -10.89
CA GLN A 89 3.23 5.66 -11.17
C GLN A 89 3.37 6.94 -10.34
N TYR A 90 2.27 7.67 -10.13
CA TYR A 90 2.27 8.86 -9.27
C TYR A 90 2.80 8.52 -7.85
N ILE A 91 2.39 7.37 -7.30
CA ILE A 91 2.81 6.92 -5.98
C ILE A 91 4.23 6.37 -6.00
N LEU A 92 4.53 5.49 -6.98
CA LEU A 92 5.81 4.82 -7.12
C LEU A 92 6.96 5.78 -7.41
N SER A 93 6.69 6.93 -8.05
CA SER A 93 7.68 7.99 -8.26
C SER A 93 8.11 8.69 -6.97
N ASN A 94 7.29 8.65 -5.91
CA ASN A 94 7.58 9.29 -4.63
C ASN A 94 8.42 8.37 -3.74
N LYS A 95 9.73 8.31 -4.00
CA LYS A 95 10.67 7.45 -3.25
C LYS A 95 10.62 7.64 -1.72
N PRO A 96 10.54 8.86 -1.16
CA PRO A 96 10.35 9.04 0.28
C PRO A 96 9.12 8.32 0.81
N PHE A 97 7.98 8.42 0.11
CA PHE A 97 6.75 7.75 0.49
C PHE A 97 6.87 6.23 0.40
N ILE A 98 7.48 5.70 -0.67
CA ILE A 98 7.73 4.25 -0.79
C ILE A 98 8.60 3.73 0.36
N ARG A 99 9.66 4.44 0.73
CA ARG A 99 10.47 4.08 1.91
C ARG A 99 9.67 4.12 3.20
N GLN A 100 8.81 5.12 3.38
CA GLN A 100 7.92 5.19 4.54
C GLN A 100 6.99 3.97 4.60
N LEU A 101 6.39 3.56 3.47
CA LEU A 101 5.57 2.35 3.40
C LEU A 101 6.36 1.09 3.79
N MET A 102 7.59 0.95 3.30
CA MET A 102 8.47 -0.17 3.66
C MET A 102 8.83 -0.17 5.15
N THR A 103 9.12 0.99 5.74
CA THR A 103 9.39 1.12 7.18
C THR A 103 8.18 0.75 8.04
N LEU A 104 6.97 1.03 7.53
CA LEU A 104 5.71 0.61 8.15
C LEU A 104 5.38 -0.87 7.91
N GLY A 105 6.24 -1.60 7.21
CA GLY A 105 6.13 -3.04 6.97
C GLY A 105 5.22 -3.42 5.80
N PHE A 106 4.96 -2.51 4.87
CA PHE A 106 4.33 -2.87 3.60
C PHE A 106 5.39 -3.31 2.57
N ASP A 107 5.10 -4.36 1.80
CA ASP A 107 5.97 -4.88 0.73
C ASP A 107 5.36 -4.78 -0.67
N THR A 108 4.03 -4.72 -0.74
CA THR A 108 3.25 -4.80 -1.96
C THR A 108 2.32 -3.61 -2.05
N LEU A 109 2.36 -2.88 -3.16
CA LEU A 109 1.33 -1.92 -3.55
C LEU A 109 0.33 -2.63 -4.47
N LEU A 110 -0.96 -2.53 -4.14
CA LEU A 110 -2.04 -3.04 -4.98
C LEU A 110 -2.91 -1.85 -5.41
N VAL A 111 -3.14 -1.68 -6.70
CA VAL A 111 -4.02 -0.61 -7.23
C VAL A 111 -5.03 -1.24 -8.16
N GLY A 112 -6.31 -1.02 -7.90
CA GLY A 112 -7.38 -1.65 -8.69
C GLY A 112 -8.76 -1.11 -8.37
N GLY A 113 -9.73 -1.54 -9.16
CA GLY A 113 -11.14 -1.21 -8.89
C GLY A 113 -11.71 -2.08 -7.76
N LYS A 114 -12.66 -1.54 -7.01
CA LYS A 114 -13.36 -2.26 -5.96
C LYS A 114 -14.20 -3.43 -6.48
N HIS A 115 -14.91 -3.21 -7.59
CA HIS A 115 -15.87 -4.13 -8.18
C HIS A 115 -15.33 -4.77 -9.47
N SER A 116 -14.41 -4.08 -10.14
CA SER A 116 -13.69 -4.60 -11.29
C SER A 116 -12.71 -5.68 -10.85
N LYS A 117 -12.53 -6.71 -11.67
CA LYS A 117 -11.44 -7.69 -11.48
C LYS A 117 -10.07 -7.14 -11.91
N LYS A 118 -9.95 -5.83 -12.15
CA LYS A 118 -8.72 -5.18 -12.62
C LYS A 118 -7.94 -4.66 -11.42
N GLU A 119 -6.79 -5.27 -11.18
CA GLU A 119 -5.84 -4.87 -10.15
C GLU A 119 -4.43 -5.15 -10.65
N ILE A 120 -3.51 -4.23 -10.37
CA ILE A 120 -2.09 -4.40 -10.64
C ILE A 120 -1.34 -4.34 -9.30
N GLN A 121 -0.36 -5.21 -9.16
CA GLN A 121 0.49 -5.27 -7.97
C GLN A 121 1.92 -4.85 -8.30
N TYR A 122 2.58 -4.20 -7.36
CA TYR A 122 3.95 -3.72 -7.49
C TYR A 122 4.76 -4.06 -6.25
N SER A 123 5.99 -4.53 -6.47
CA SER A 123 6.96 -4.77 -5.42
C SER A 123 7.59 -3.46 -4.96
N LEU A 124 7.34 -3.04 -3.72
CA LEU A 124 7.83 -1.74 -3.21
C LEU A 124 9.37 -1.65 -3.22
N LYS A 125 10.06 -2.75 -2.91
CA LYS A 125 11.54 -2.83 -2.95
C LYS A 125 12.14 -2.52 -4.33
N SER A 126 11.40 -2.76 -5.41
CA SER A 126 11.87 -2.47 -6.78
C SER A 126 11.95 -0.95 -7.06
N TYR A 127 11.28 -0.13 -6.24
CA TYR A 127 11.20 1.32 -6.43
C TYR A 127 12.01 2.11 -5.39
N THR A 128 12.71 1.43 -4.48
CA THR A 128 13.57 2.07 -3.46
C THR A 128 15.05 2.03 -3.77
N GLN A 129 15.49 1.34 -4.83
CA GLN A 129 16.89 1.29 -5.22
C GLN A 129 17.45 2.72 -5.36
N LEU A 130 18.34 3.05 -4.42
CA LEU A 130 19.29 4.14 -4.52
C LEU A 130 20.25 3.75 -5.65
N GLY A 131 20.13 4.40 -6.80
CA GLY A 131 21.15 4.41 -7.85
C GLY A 131 21.74 3.05 -8.23
N GLY A 132 21.11 2.38 -9.19
CA GLY A 132 21.71 1.25 -9.88
C GLY A 132 20.90 0.93 -11.12
N PHE A 133 20.89 1.84 -12.10
CA PHE A 133 20.63 1.40 -13.47
C PHE A 133 21.65 0.31 -13.77
N SER A 134 21.24 -0.95 -13.81
CA SER A 134 21.85 -1.89 -14.73
C SER A 134 20.88 -1.99 -15.90
N LEU A 135 21.17 -1.18 -16.91
CA LEU A 135 20.79 -1.53 -18.27
C LEU A 135 21.72 -2.69 -18.65
N GLU A 136 21.18 -3.88 -18.74
CA GLU A 136 21.66 -4.90 -19.67
C GLU A 136 20.49 -5.27 -20.59
#